data_AF-A0A920HZS4-F1
#
_entry.id   AF-A0A920HZS4-F1
#
_cell.length_a   1.000
_cell.length_b   1.000
_cell.length_c   1.000
_cell.angle_alpha   90.00
_cell.angle_beta   90.00
_cell.angle_gamma   90.00
#
_symmetry.space_group_name_H-M   'P 1'
#
loop_
_entity.id
_entity.type
_entity.pdbx_description
1 polymer ?
#
loop_
_entity_poly.entity_id
_entity_poly.type
_entity_poly.pdbx_seq_one_letter_code
_entity_poly.pdbx_strand_id
1 'polypeptide(L)'
;MLFPVALEGALKLKELSYIHAEGFASGEMKHGPIALIEEGLPVVALLAADEVMGKAASNLQEAAARGGRIILITEERAASTVDFAESVITVPNVDPLLAPVLLTVPQMH
;
A
#
# COMPACT_ATOMS: atom_id res chain seq x y z
N MET A 1 9.95 -4.11 -5.19
CA MET A 1 9.42 -5.32 -5.86
C MET A 1 7.89 -5.39 -5.94
N LEU A 2 7.15 -4.70 -5.06
CA LEU A 2 5.68 -4.80 -5.01
C LEU A 2 4.90 -3.99 -6.06
N PHE A 3 5.57 -3.18 -6.89
CA PHE A 3 4.88 -2.28 -7.82
C PHE A 3 3.96 -3.01 -8.82
N PRO A 4 4.36 -4.12 -9.47
CA PRO A 4 3.44 -4.88 -10.34
C PRO A 4 2.20 -5.39 -9.61
N VAL A 5 2.35 -5.77 -8.33
CA VAL A 5 1.25 -6.24 -7.48
C VAL A 5 0.28 -5.10 -7.15
N ALA A 6 0.79 -3.89 -6.89
CA ALA A 6 -0.03 -2.70 -6.70
C ALA A 6 -0.81 -2.31 -7.98
N LEU A 7 -0.19 -2.46 -9.15
CA LEU A 7 -0.87 -2.24 -10.44
C LEU A 7 -2.00 -3.26 -10.68
N GLU A 8 -1.77 -4.53 -10.35
CA GLU A 8 -2.78 -5.58 -10.45
C GLU A 8 -3.97 -5.30 -9.52
N GLY A 9 -3.74 -4.95 -8.26
CA GLY A 9 -4.80 -4.59 -7.32
C GLY A 9 -5.63 -3.40 -7.80
N ALA A 10 -4.96 -2.35 -8.28
CA ALA A 10 -5.63 -1.18 -8.85
C ALA A 10 -6.49 -1.54 -10.08
N LEU A 11 -5.99 -2.43 -10.95
CA LEU A 11 -6.75 -2.95 -12.08
C LEU A 11 -7.98 -3.75 -11.63
N LYS A 12 -7.84 -4.63 -10.64
CA LYS A 12 -8.96 -5.44 -10.13
C LYS A 12 -10.05 -4.59 -9.48
N LEU A 13 -9.67 -3.56 -8.71
CA LEU A 13 -10.63 -2.60 -8.15
C LEU A 13 -11.41 -1.89 -9.26
N LYS A 14 -10.74 -1.44 -10.32
CA LYS A 14 -11.39 -0.84 -11.50
C LYS A 14 -12.38 -1.80 -12.17
N GLU A 15 -11.98 -3.06 -12.36
CA GLU A 15 -12.79 -4.08 -13.05
C GLU A 15 -14.04 -4.49 -12.26
N LEU A 16 -13.91 -4.69 -10.94
CA LEU A 16 -14.96 -5.31 -10.12
C LEU A 16 -15.85 -4.31 -9.38
N SER A 17 -15.26 -3.21 -8.91
CA SER A 17 -15.97 -2.22 -8.07
C SER A 17 -16.32 -0.94 -8.80
N TYR A 18 -15.81 -0.74 -10.03
CA TYR A 18 -15.89 0.50 -10.80
C TYR A 18 -15.30 1.73 -10.09
N ILE A 19 -14.53 1.52 -9.02
CA ILE A 19 -13.76 2.58 -8.36
C ILE A 19 -12.54 2.93 -9.20
N HIS A 20 -12.22 4.22 -9.29
CA HIS A 20 -11.00 4.69 -9.93
C HIS A 20 -9.74 4.31 -9.11
N ALA A 21 -9.22 3.11 -9.38
CA ALA A 21 -7.98 2.49 -8.92
C ALA A 21 -6.68 2.97 -9.60
N GLU A 22 -5.70 3.60 -8.95
CA GLU A 22 -4.35 3.79 -9.55
C GLU A 22 -3.23 3.26 -8.65
N GLY A 23 -2.34 2.43 -9.23
CA GLY A 23 -1.21 1.84 -8.54
C GLY A 23 0.08 2.64 -8.81
N PHE A 24 0.84 2.93 -7.76
CA PHE A 24 2.09 3.69 -7.84
C PHE A 24 3.21 3.01 -7.05
N ALA A 25 4.45 3.18 -7.51
CA ALA A 25 5.60 2.89 -6.68
C ALA A 25 5.68 3.96 -5.58
N SER A 26 5.91 3.56 -4.32
CA SER A 26 6.00 4.49 -3.19
C SER A 26 6.97 5.65 -3.46
N GLY A 27 8.11 5.38 -4.13
CA GLY A 27 9.10 6.41 -4.47
C GLY A 27 8.57 7.52 -5.40
N GLU A 28 7.60 7.22 -6.25
CA GLU A 28 7.02 8.17 -7.21
C GLU A 28 5.93 9.05 -6.60
N MET A 29 5.49 8.73 -5.38
CA MET A 29 4.36 9.40 -4.72
C MET A 29 4.54 10.92 -4.65
N LYS A 30 5.77 11.40 -4.39
CA LYS A 30 6.08 12.84 -4.29
C LYS A 30 6.12 13.56 -5.64
N HIS A 31 6.19 12.84 -6.76
CA HIS A 31 6.34 13.41 -8.09
C HIS A 31 5.00 13.76 -8.78
N GLY A 32 3.88 13.60 -8.07
CA GLY A 32 2.55 13.93 -8.60
C GLY A 32 1.41 13.29 -7.83
N PRO A 33 1.42 11.96 -7.58
CA PRO A 33 0.30 11.25 -6.97
C PRO A 33 -0.14 11.81 -5.61
N ILE A 34 0.79 12.34 -4.82
CA ILE A 34 0.47 12.93 -3.51
C ILE A 34 -0.44 14.16 -3.59
N ALA A 35 -0.50 14.83 -4.75
CA ALA A 35 -1.40 15.96 -4.97
C ALA A 35 -2.87 15.53 -5.16
N LEU A 36 -3.12 14.24 -5.43
CA LEU A 36 -4.46 13.67 -5.56
C LEU A 36 -5.05 13.26 -4.20
N ILE A 37 -4.26 13.25 -3.14
CA ILE A 37 -4.73 12.89 -1.80
C ILE A 37 -5.59 14.03 -1.24
N GLU A 38 -6.83 13.69 -0.93
CA GLU A 38 -7.79 14.54 -0.24
C GLU A 38 -8.35 13.84 1.01
N GLU A 39 -9.01 14.62 1.86
CA GLU A 39 -9.60 14.12 3.10
C GLU A 39 -10.58 12.97 2.84
N GLY A 40 -10.31 11.83 3.45
CA GLY A 40 -11.13 10.62 3.34
C GLY A 40 -10.77 9.69 2.18
N LEU A 41 -9.83 10.05 1.30
CA LEU A 41 -9.43 9.20 0.18
C LEU A 41 -8.76 7.91 0.68
N PRO A 42 -9.26 6.71 0.33
CA PRO A 42 -8.62 5.45 0.70
C PRO A 42 -7.28 5.26 -0.01
N VAL A 43 -6.24 4.94 0.75
CA VAL A 43 -4.91 4.61 0.24
C VAL A 43 -4.56 3.18 0.64
N VAL A 44 -4.62 2.26 -0.31
CA VAL A 44 -4.19 0.87 -0.10
C VAL A 44 -2.68 0.78 -0.27
N ALA A 45 -1.98 0.45 0.82
CA ALA A 45 -0.53 0.43 0.89
C ALA A 45 -0.01 -1.00 1.04
N LEU A 46 0.86 -1.43 0.11
CA LEU A 46 1.60 -2.68 0.23
C LEU A 46 2.99 -2.39 0.79
N LEU A 47 3.30 -2.95 1.96
CA LEU A 47 4.59 -2.75 2.63
C LEU A 47 5.27 -4.10 2.85
N ALA A 48 6.49 -4.25 2.34
CA ALA A 48 7.35 -5.38 2.66
C ALA A 48 8.33 -4.98 3.76
N ALA A 49 8.78 -5.96 4.55
CA ALA A 49 9.84 -5.77 5.53
C ALA A 49 11.22 -5.85 4.85
N ASP A 50 11.52 -4.86 4.02
CA ASP A 50 12.78 -4.73 3.29
C ASP A 50 13.49 -3.39 3.57
N GLU A 51 14.60 -3.14 2.88
CA GLU A 51 15.43 -1.94 3.06
C GLU A 51 14.74 -0.62 2.69
N VAL A 52 13.66 -0.65 1.91
CA VAL A 52 12.91 0.55 1.53
C VAL A 52 11.70 0.82 2.42
N MET A 53 11.39 -0.07 3.37
CA MET A 53 10.27 0.04 4.31
C MET A 53 10.19 1.41 4.99
N GLY A 54 11.30 1.92 5.52
CA GLY A 54 11.32 3.21 6.23
C GLY A 54 10.96 4.40 5.32
N LYS A 55 11.42 4.38 4.07
CA LYS A 55 11.07 5.41 3.07
C LYS A 55 9.59 5.29 2.68
N ALA A 56 9.08 4.08 2.53
CA ALA A 56 7.68 3.84 2.22
C ALA A 56 6.76 4.31 3.35
N ALA A 57 7.09 3.99 4.61
CA ALA A 57 6.35 4.47 5.78
C ALA A 57 6.32 6.00 5.88
N SER A 58 7.46 6.66 5.61
CA SER A 58 7.51 8.14 5.55
C SER A 58 6.58 8.70 4.48
N ASN A 59 6.49 8.08 3.31
CA ASN A 59 5.58 8.53 2.25
C ASN A 59 4.11 8.33 2.65
N LEU A 60 3.78 7.20 3.29
CA LEU A 60 2.44 6.95 3.83
C LEU A 60 2.06 7.96 4.90
N GLN A 61 3.00 8.39 5.73
CA GLN A 61 2.76 9.42 6.75
C GLN A 61 2.39 10.76 6.10
N GLU A 62 3.00 11.11 4.96
CA GLU A 62 2.63 12.31 4.21
C GLU A 62 1.24 12.21 3.57
N ALA A 63 0.81 11.03 3.11
CA ALA A 63 -0.58 10.83 2.68
C ALA A 63 -1.55 10.98 3.86
N ALA A 64 -1.25 10.34 4.99
CA ALA A 64 -2.10 10.42 6.18
C ALA A 64 -2.23 11.88 6.68
N ALA A 65 -1.14 12.65 6.68
CA ALA A 65 -1.13 14.06 7.05
C ALA A 65 -1.96 14.97 6.12
N ARG A 66 -2.31 14.47 4.92
CA ARG A 66 -3.19 15.15 3.95
C ARG A 66 -4.64 14.65 3.98
N GLY A 67 -4.98 13.81 4.95
CA GLY A 67 -6.33 13.26 5.12
C GLY A 67 -6.55 11.91 4.43
N GLY A 68 -5.50 11.28 3.88
CA GLY A 68 -5.59 9.95 3.30
C GLY A 68 -5.86 8.87 4.35
N ARG A 69 -6.83 7.99 4.10
CA ARG A 69 -7.18 6.86 4.97
C ARG A 69 -6.33 5.65 4.60
N ILE A 70 -5.30 5.38 5.40
CA ILE A 70 -4.32 4.33 5.08
C ILE A 70 -4.85 2.94 5.43
N ILE A 71 -4.93 2.06 4.44
CA ILE A 71 -5.22 0.63 4.57
C ILE A 71 -3.94 -0.12 4.25
N LEU A 72 -3.30 -0.68 5.28
CA LEU A 72 -1.99 -1.31 5.17
C LEU A 72 -2.12 -2.82 4.95
N ILE A 73 -1.42 -3.36 3.96
CA ILE A 73 -1.23 -4.80 3.77
C ILE A 73 0.28 -5.08 3.87
N THR A 74 0.68 -5.89 4.85
CA THR A 74 2.09 -6.05 5.21
C THR A 74 2.40 -7.39 5.87
N GLU A 75 3.67 -7.72 6.03
CA GLU A 75 4.11 -8.86 6.85
C GLU A 75 3.92 -8.54 8.34
N GLU A 76 3.66 -9.56 9.17
CA GLU A 76 3.49 -9.41 10.63
C GLU A 76 4.62 -8.60 11.28
N ARG A 77 5.88 -8.84 10.90
CA ARG A 77 7.05 -8.13 11.45
C ARG A 77 7.15 -6.65 11.08
N ALA A 78 6.42 -6.21 10.05
CA ALA A 78 6.39 -4.82 9.58
C ALA A 78 5.09 -4.09 9.93
N ALA A 79 4.13 -4.77 10.59
CA ALA A 79 2.84 -4.20 10.96
C ALA A 79 2.97 -2.95 11.84
N SER A 80 3.93 -2.93 12.77
CA SER A 80 4.14 -1.82 13.70
C SER A 80 4.87 -0.61 13.09
N THR A 81 5.33 -0.69 11.83
CA THR A 81 6.08 0.41 11.19
C THR A 81 5.16 1.57 10.78
N VAL A 82 3.86 1.33 10.68
CA VAL A 82 2.85 2.31 10.28
C VAL A 82 1.73 2.27 11.33
N ASP A 83 1.92 3.02 12.42
CA ASP A 83 1.01 3.07 13.57
C ASP A 83 -0.23 3.98 13.38
N PHE A 84 -0.24 4.74 12.29
CA PHE A 84 -1.33 5.63 11.87
C PHE A 84 -2.25 5.00 10.81
N ALA A 85 -2.09 3.70 10.51
CA ALA A 85 -2.99 3.01 9.59
C ALA A 85 -4.38 2.87 10.21
N GLU A 86 -5.42 3.14 9.42
CA GLU A 86 -6.81 2.92 9.84
C GLU A 86 -7.13 1.42 9.93
N SER A 87 -6.53 0.63 9.05
CA SER A 87 -6.70 -0.82 9.01
C SER A 87 -5.40 -1.48 8.60
N VAL A 88 -5.08 -2.61 9.23
CA VAL A 88 -3.88 -3.39 8.96
C VAL A 88 -4.28 -4.83 8.68
N ILE A 89 -3.90 -5.31 7.50
CA ILE A 89 -4.03 -6.70 7.07
C ILE A 89 -2.63 -7.30 7.06
N THR A 90 -2.39 -8.25 7.96
CA THR A 90 -1.09 -8.92 8.04
C THR A 90 -1.09 -10.22 7.26
N VAL A 91 0.03 -10.51 6.59
CA VAL A 91 0.34 -11.83 6.05
C VAL A 91 1.51 -12.45 6.82
N PRO A 92 1.64 -13.79 6.85
CA PRO A 92 2.79 -14.46 7.47
C PRO A 92 4.11 -13.91 6.95
N ASN A 93 5.12 -13.89 7.82
CA ASN A 93 6.48 -13.51 7.42
C ASN A 93 7.00 -14.50 6.36
N VAL A 94 7.44 -13.99 5.22
CA VAL A 94 7.98 -14.79 4.11
C VAL A 94 9.29 -14.22 3.61
N ASP A 95 9.98 -15.01 2.78
CA ASP A 95 11.12 -14.49 2.03
C ASP A 95 10.67 -13.29 1.15
N PRO A 96 11.44 -12.20 1.06
CA PRO A 96 11.11 -11.05 0.22
C PRO A 96 10.78 -11.39 -1.24
N LEU A 97 11.32 -12.49 -1.77
CA LEU A 97 11.01 -12.98 -3.12
C LEU A 97 9.58 -13.52 -3.23
N LEU A 98 9.01 -14.03 -2.14
CA LEU A 98 7.65 -14.59 -2.07
C LEU A 98 6.60 -13.57 -1.61
N ALA A 99 7.03 -12.47 -0.99
CA ALA A 99 6.13 -11.40 -0.55
C ALA A 99 5.16 -10.89 -1.63
N PRO A 100 5.56 -10.71 -2.92
CA PRO A 100 4.62 -10.30 -3.96
C PRO A 100 3.43 -11.27 -4.13
N VAL A 101 3.68 -12.58 -4.13
CA VAL A 101 2.64 -13.61 -4.32
C VAL A 101 1.65 -13.58 -3.17
N LEU A 102 2.15 -13.45 -1.95
CA LEU A 102 1.33 -13.49 -0.74
C LEU A 102 0.51 -12.20 -0.57
N LEU A 103 1.07 -11.06 -0.95
CA LEU A 103 0.40 -9.75 -0.88
C LEU A 103 -0.65 -9.55 -1.97
N THR A 104 -0.66 -10.37 -3.04
CA THR A 104 -1.73 -10.34 -4.05
C THR A 104 -3.06 -10.90 -3.51
N VAL A 105 -3.03 -11.95 -2.67
CA VAL A 105 -4.25 -12.66 -2.23
C VAL A 105 -5.25 -11.76 -1.50
N PRO A 106 -4.84 -10.92 -0.52
CA PRO A 106 -5.77 -10.04 0.19
C PRO A 106 -6.40 -8.96 -0.70
N GLN A 107 -5.84 -8.68 -1.88
CA GLN A 107 -6.38 -7.67 -2.80
C GLN A 107 -7.51 -8.20 -3.68
N MET A 108 -7.71 -9.52 -3.73
CA MET A 108 -8.72 -10.17 -4.58
C MET A 108 -10.05 -10.42 -3.87
N HIS A 109 -10.17 -10.11 -2.57
CA HIS A 109 -11.27 -10.52 -1.71
C HIS A 109 -12.00 -9.36 -1.04
#